data_AF-A0A3N7GL16-F1
#
_entry.id   AF-A0A3N7GL16-F1
#
_cell.length_a   1.000
_cell.length_b   1.000
_cell.length_c   1.000
_cell.angle_alpha   90.00
_cell.angle_beta   90.00
_cell.angle_gamma   90.00
#
_symmetry.space_group_name_H-M   'P 1'
#
loop_
_entity.id
_entity.type
_entity.pdbx_description
1 polymer ?
#
loop_
_entity_poly.entity_id
_entity_poly.type
_entity_poly.pdbx_seq_one_letter_code
_entity_poly.pdbx_strand_id
1 'polypeptide(L)'
;MKKIKFNSGVGGVVALAVSLMLSCSEYLELTPKSSFGPETIFGTTENARKAVLAAYQMLGGDQTYGSRINLYYPYDEDNMMG
;
A
#
# COMPACT_ATOMS: atom_id res chain seq x y z
N MET A 1 -0.03 0.06 57.18
CA MET A 1 -0.34 -0.06 55.74
C MET A 1 -1.23 1.11 55.32
N LYS A 2 -0.67 2.13 54.65
CA LYS A 2 -1.40 3.36 54.26
C LYS A 2 -2.31 3.03 53.06
N LYS A 3 -3.63 3.15 53.24
CA LYS A 3 -4.63 2.97 52.17
C LYS A 3 -4.59 4.20 51.28
N ILE A 4 -4.03 4.05 50.07
CA ILE A 4 -4.05 5.10 49.04
C ILE A 4 -5.50 5.24 48.59
N LYS A 5 -6.09 6.42 48.79
CA LYS A 5 -7.45 6.73 48.32
C LYS A 5 -7.38 7.09 46.84
N PHE A 6 -7.83 6.18 45.98
CA PHE A 6 -7.91 6.40 44.54
C PHE A 6 -9.13 7.30 44.25
N ASN A 7 -8.87 8.54 43.83
CA ASN A 7 -9.91 9.51 43.50
C ASN A 7 -10.42 9.24 42.08
N SER A 8 -11.72 8.95 41.93
CA SER A 8 -12.36 8.52 40.68
C SER A 8 -12.12 9.48 39.50
N GLY A 9 -12.05 10.79 39.78
CA GLY A 9 -11.78 11.82 38.76
C GLY A 9 -10.34 11.81 38.21
N VAL A 10 -9.35 11.39 39.00
CA VAL A 10 -7.95 11.31 38.57
C VAL A 10 -7.72 10.05 37.73
N GLY A 11 -8.43 8.96 38.04
CA GLY A 11 -8.37 7.72 37.26
C GLY A 11 -8.83 7.89 35.82
N GLY A 12 -9.88 8.68 35.58
CA GLY A 12 -10.41 8.94 34.23
C GLY A 12 -9.45 9.71 33.33
N VAL A 13 -8.76 10.72 33.88
CA VAL A 13 -7.79 11.54 33.11
C VAL A 13 -6.55 10.73 32.75
N VAL A 14 -6.08 9.88 33.66
CA VAL A 14 -4.92 8.99 33.40
C VAL A 14 -5.27 7.95 32.34
N ALA A 15 -6.48 7.36 32.38
CA ALA A 15 -6.91 6.40 31.37
C ALA A 15 -6.99 7.01 29.95
N LEU A 16 -7.44 8.25 29.84
CA LEU A 16 -7.52 8.97 28.56
C LEU A 16 -6.14 9.34 28.00
N ALA A 17 -5.18 9.66 28.87
CA ALA A 17 -3.81 9.94 28.44
C ALA A 17 -3.09 8.68 27.93
N VAL A 18 -3.36 7.52 28.55
CA VAL A 18 -2.78 6.23 28.14
C VAL A 18 -3.35 5.76 26.80
N SER A 19 -4.64 5.97 26.53
CA SER A 19 -5.23 5.55 25.24
C SER A 19 -4.70 6.37 24.05
N LEU A 20 -4.35 7.64 24.25
CA LEU A 20 -3.74 8.49 23.23
C LEU A 20 -2.31 8.06 22.88
N MET A 21 -1.54 7.52 23.84
CA MET A 21 -0.19 7.03 23.60
C MET A 21 -0.15 5.68 22.87
N LEU A 22 -1.21 4.86 22.96
CA LEU A 22 -1.28 3.54 22.31
C LEU A 22 -1.72 3.61 20.83
N SER A 23 -2.38 4.69 20.41
CA SER A 23 -3.00 4.79 19.07
C SER A 23 -2.02 5.13 17.93
N CYS A 24 -0.81 5.62 18.24
CA CYS A 24 0.06 6.22 17.22
C CYS A 24 1.06 5.24 16.56
N SER A 25 1.13 3.98 17.00
CA SER A 25 2.19 3.06 16.54
C SER A 25 1.84 2.27 15.28
N GLU A 26 0.56 2.09 14.93
CA GLU A 26 0.16 1.29 13.77
C GLU A 26 0.11 2.07 12.44
N TYR A 27 0.22 3.40 12.46
CA TYR A 27 0.13 4.23 11.26
C TYR A 27 1.47 4.62 10.64
N LEU A 28 2.59 4.30 11.28
CA LEU A 28 3.91 4.73 10.83
C LEU A 28 4.59 3.73 9.88
N GLU A 29 4.18 2.47 9.91
CA GLU A 29 4.77 1.41 9.09
C GLU A 29 3.71 0.83 8.14
N LEU A 30 3.83 1.15 6.85
CA LEU A 30 3.04 0.50 5.81
C LEU A 30 3.49 -0.97 5.74
N THR A 31 2.66 -1.90 6.21
CA THR A 31 2.91 -3.33 5.96
C THR A 31 2.69 -3.61 4.47
N PRO A 32 3.74 -3.93 3.69
CA PRO A 32 3.57 -4.17 2.28
C PRO A 32 2.73 -5.43 2.08
N LYS A 33 1.66 -5.34 1.30
CA LYS A 33 0.88 -6.52 0.85
C LYS A 33 1.64 -7.38 -0.16
N SER A 34 2.76 -6.87 -0.67
CA SER A 34 3.67 -7.59 -1.56
C SER A 34 4.50 -8.60 -0.77
N SER A 35 4.64 -9.82 -1.28
CA SER A 35 5.54 -10.85 -0.72
C SER A 35 7.03 -10.47 -0.80
N PHE A 36 7.36 -9.40 -1.55
CA PHE A 36 8.72 -8.93 -1.78
C PHE A 36 8.82 -7.44 -1.48
N GLY A 37 9.87 -7.06 -0.74
CA GLY A 37 10.15 -5.68 -0.38
C GLY A 37 10.89 -4.91 -1.48
N PRO A 38 11.00 -3.58 -1.36
CA PRO A 38 11.71 -2.75 -2.33
C PRO A 38 13.17 -3.17 -2.51
N GLU A 39 13.83 -3.58 -1.44
CA GLU A 39 15.24 -3.96 -1.43
C GLU A 39 15.53 -5.13 -2.38
N THR A 40 14.62 -6.10 -2.44
CA THR A 40 14.78 -7.31 -3.26
C THR A 40 14.35 -7.08 -4.71
N ILE A 41 13.36 -6.20 -4.93
CA ILE A 41 12.87 -5.86 -6.26
C ILE A 41 13.80 -4.87 -6.98
N PHE A 42 14.33 -3.86 -6.29
CA PHE A 42 15.16 -2.81 -6.87
C PHE A 42 16.66 -2.99 -6.63
N GLY A 43 17.07 -4.08 -5.98
CA GLY A 43 18.48 -4.38 -5.72
C GLY A 43 19.29 -4.76 -6.97
N THR A 44 18.65 -5.18 -8.07
CA THR A 44 19.33 -5.49 -9.34
C THR A 44 18.60 -4.87 -10.53
N THR A 45 19.34 -4.55 -11.59
CA THR A 45 18.77 -3.99 -12.83
C THR A 45 17.78 -4.93 -13.50
N GLU A 46 18.04 -6.24 -13.42
CA GLU A 46 17.15 -7.26 -13.99
C GLU A 46 15.81 -7.33 -13.24
N ASN A 47 15.83 -7.33 -11.90
CA ASN A 47 14.61 -7.37 -11.11
C ASN A 47 13.81 -6.07 -11.24
N ALA A 48 14.48 -4.92 -11.30
CA ALA A 48 13.84 -3.64 -11.55
C ALA A 48 13.13 -3.62 -12.93
N ARG A 49 13.78 -4.18 -13.97
CA ARG A 49 13.15 -4.32 -15.30
C ARG A 49 11.92 -5.23 -15.25
N LYS A 50 12.00 -6.37 -14.56
CA LYS A 50 10.87 -7.28 -14.38
C LYS A 50 9.70 -6.62 -13.65
N ALA A 51 9.96 -5.79 -12.65
CA ALA A 51 8.93 -5.04 -11.93
C ALA A 51 8.16 -4.06 -12.83
N VAL A 52 8.89 -3.32 -13.69
CA VAL A 52 8.27 -2.42 -14.67
C VAL A 52 7.44 -3.19 -15.68
N LEU A 53 7.96 -4.29 -16.22
CA LEU A 53 7.22 -5.14 -17.16
C LEU A 53 5.95 -5.74 -16.52
N ALA A 54 6.00 -6.17 -15.26
CA ALA A 54 4.85 -6.68 -14.54
C ALA A 54 3.75 -5.60 -14.37
N ALA A 55 4.14 -4.35 -14.11
CA ALA A 55 3.21 -3.22 -14.08
C ALA A 55 2.51 -3.01 -15.44
N TYR A 56 3.27 -3.07 -16.55
CA TYR A 56 2.70 -3.00 -17.89
C TYR A 56 1.81 -4.19 -18.24
N GLN A 57 2.11 -5.39 -17.76
CA GLN A 57 1.25 -6.57 -17.97
C GLN A 57 -0.10 -6.43 -17.27
N MET A 58 -0.14 -5.88 -16.05
CA MET A 58 -1.40 -5.59 -15.37
C MET A 58 -2.24 -4.55 -16.11
N LEU A 59 -1.58 -3.55 -16.72
CA LEU A 59 -2.24 -2.55 -17.55
C LEU A 59 -2.77 -3.17 -18.85
N GLY A 60 -1.98 -4.01 -19.53
CA GLY A 60 -2.38 -4.63 -20.80
C GLY A 60 -3.59 -5.56 -20.71
N GLY A 61 -3.84 -6.16 -19.54
CA GLY A 61 -5.03 -6.98 -19.31
C GLY A 61 -6.31 -6.19 -19.02
N ASP A 62 -6.20 -4.89 -18.69
CA ASP A 62 -7.36 -4.02 -18.51
C ASP A 62 -7.88 -3.54 -19.88
N GLN A 63 -9.17 -3.80 -20.12
CA GLN A 63 -9.89 -3.41 -21.32
C GLN A 63 -9.77 -1.91 -21.61
N THR A 64 -9.56 -1.10 -20.58
CA THR A 64 -9.38 0.36 -20.69
C THR A 64 -8.04 0.75 -21.31
N TYR A 65 -6.95 0.05 -21.00
CA TYR A 65 -5.63 0.38 -21.52
C TYR A 65 -5.53 0.03 -23.00
N GLY A 66 -5.99 -1.16 -23.39
CA GLY A 66 -6.06 -1.58 -24.79
C GLY A 66 -6.99 -0.70 -25.63
N SER A 67 -8.19 -0.38 -25.12
CA SER A 67 -9.15 0.49 -25.82
C SER A 67 -8.63 1.92 -26.03
N ARG A 68 -7.87 2.47 -25.07
CA ARG A 68 -7.28 3.81 -25.18
C ARG A 68 -6.11 3.87 -26.15
N ILE A 69 -5.25 2.86 -26.17
CA ILE A 69 -4.16 2.81 -27.16
C ILE A 69 -4.74 2.63 -28.57
N ASN A 70 -5.76 1.78 -28.72
CA ASN A 70 -6.46 1.59 -29.99
C ASN A 70 -7.16 2.87 -30.50
N LEU A 71 -7.54 3.80 -29.61
CA LEU A 71 -8.09 5.10 -30.02
C LEU A 71 -7.05 6.00 -30.70
N TYR A 72 -5.77 5.91 -30.31
CA TYR A 72 -4.70 6.74 -30.86
C TYR A 72 -3.93 6.08 -32.01
N TYR A 73 -3.82 4.75 -32.02
CA TYR A 73 -3.12 3.98 -33.07
C TYR A 73 -4.00 2.86 -33.65
N PRO A 74 -5.14 3.20 -34.29
CA PRO A 74 -6.13 2.21 -34.74
C PRO A 74 -5.70 1.33 -35.92
N TYR A 75 -4.52 1.56 -36.50
CA TYR A 75 -4.14 0.98 -37.80
C TYR A 75 -2.85 0.14 -37.80
N ASP A 76 -2.07 0.15 -36.71
CA ASP A 76 -0.76 -0.54 -36.68
C ASP A 76 -0.79 -1.87 -35.92
N GLU A 77 -1.80 -2.11 -35.08
CA GLU A 77 -1.94 -3.35 -34.34
C GLU A 77 -3.20 -4.10 -34.78
N ASP A 78 -3.04 -5.39 -35.11
CA ASP A 78 -4.07 -6.29 -35.64
C ASP A 78 -5.12 -6.73 -34.59
N ASN A 79 -5.36 -5.88 -33.60
CA ASN A 79 -6.29 -6.09 -32.49
C ASN A 79 -7.75 -5.76 -32.85
N MET A 80 -8.00 -5.37 -34.11
CA MET A 80 -9.30 -5.04 -34.69
C MET A 80 -9.87 -6.12 -35.62
N MET A 81 -9.29 -7.34 -35.68
CA MET A 81 -9.93 -8.46 -36.36
C MET A 81 -11.04 -9.05 -35.48
N GLY A 82 -12.26 -9.01 -36.02
CA GLY A 82 -13.47 -9.59 -35.42
C GLY A 82 -13.50 -11.11 -35.41
#